data_AF-A0A1G2KY71-F1
#
_entry.id   AF-A0A1G2KY71-F1
#
_cell.length_a   1.000
_cell.length_b   1.000
_cell.length_c   1.000
_cell.angle_alpha   90.00
_cell.angle_beta   90.00
_cell.angle_gamma   90.00
#
_symmetry.space_group_name_H-M   'P 1'
#
loop_
_entity.id
_entity.type
_entity.pdbx_description
1 polymer ?
#
loop_
_entity_poly.entity_id
_entity_poly.type
_entity_poly.pdbx_seq_one_letter_code
_entity_poly.pdbx_strand_id
1 'polypeptide(L)'
;MTQKIIVNDPTFAKKLFSEVGAWSLVWLFLRVWLGWGWISAGWGKITGDGAHPWGPETILGFWQKAVAIPQPPARPAIAYDWYRSFLEFLISINAESWMASVVAWGEFLVGIALIAGAFVGIAAAIGAFMNMNFMLAGAASTNPVMMLAAILIVLAWKTAGWWGFDRWLLPRLGTPWSRVQVEKVNNDKNQQQYMKTIKSIVISLLFIPVLAFAHELVALPNAGLTPESAFYFVDKIGEALREFFTFNPESKAHLQIDFAAERIAEIKIILETKGVNAKGLGVAESRLQANIARVAGIVESEKSKGKDVSELAKSISEDFDANKEALKQAFKAEERSLEAKEDELKAKIREARRLGDTAQIEALAKELGEIKAQKELLELKEEEQEEALEQEEEKIEREMEEKEDAEKAIKEAEEEKQEVLDEAAEEGMRVPAEAFEKFDKLLAQAKELFSKENYVGAKQLAKQAEDALEKVEDAIEDLDEAKEEEEELKEEQEDRVKEGVKNEE
;
A
#
# COMPACT_ATOMS: atom_id res chain seq x y z
N MET A 1 31.29 2.95 -43.51
CA MET A 1 32.17 1.97 -42.83
C MET A 1 32.52 2.52 -41.46
N THR A 2 31.94 1.97 -40.39
CA THR A 2 32.27 2.32 -39.01
C THR A 2 33.53 1.54 -38.61
N GLN A 3 34.67 2.21 -38.45
CA GLN A 3 35.88 1.57 -37.91
C GLN A 3 35.71 1.36 -36.41
N LYS A 4 35.91 0.11 -35.96
CA LYS A 4 35.95 -0.21 -34.54
C LYS A 4 37.33 0.17 -33.98
N ILE A 5 37.38 1.24 -33.19
CA ILE A 5 38.59 1.64 -32.46
C ILE A 5 38.65 0.81 -31.17
N ILE A 6 39.74 0.08 -30.96
CA ILE A 6 40.00 -0.69 -29.73
C ILE A 6 41.17 -0.02 -29.00
N VAL A 7 40.90 0.52 -27.81
CA VAL A 7 41.91 1.07 -26.91
C VAL A 7 42.24 0.01 -25.85
N ASN A 8 43.52 -0.36 -25.74
CA ASN A 8 43.99 -1.36 -24.78
C ASN A 8 44.38 -0.72 -23.45
N ASP A 9 44.12 -1.43 -22.35
CA ASP A 9 44.56 -0.98 -21.02
C ASP A 9 46.11 -0.93 -20.91
N PRO A 10 46.66 0.04 -20.17
CA PRO A 10 48.09 0.08 -19.87
C PRO A 10 48.52 -1.12 -19.03
N THR A 11 49.76 -1.60 -19.22
CA THR A 11 50.29 -2.82 -18.59
C THR A 11 50.20 -2.80 -17.07
N PHE A 12 50.39 -1.63 -16.45
CA PHE A 12 50.26 -1.48 -15.00
C PHE A 12 48.82 -1.74 -14.53
N ALA A 13 47.81 -1.18 -15.21
CA ALA A 13 46.41 -1.39 -14.86
C ALA A 13 45.99 -2.86 -15.04
N LYS A 14 46.50 -3.53 -16.08
CA LYS A 14 46.29 -4.98 -16.27
C LYS A 14 46.84 -5.80 -15.11
N LYS A 15 48.09 -5.55 -14.71
CA LYS A 15 48.74 -6.22 -13.56
C LYS A 15 48.03 -5.94 -12.24
N LEU A 16 47.53 -4.72 -12.07
CA LEU A 16 46.89 -4.28 -10.84
C LEU A 16 45.46 -4.83 -10.70
N PHE A 17 44.64 -4.81 -11.76
CA PHE A 17 43.20 -5.10 -11.66
C PHE A 17 42.75 -6.40 -12.35
N SER A 18 43.52 -6.93 -13.31
CA SER A 18 43.05 -8.02 -14.18
C SER A 18 43.89 -9.29 -14.14
N GLU A 19 45.17 -9.20 -13.78
CA GLU A 19 46.07 -10.36 -13.74
C GLU A 19 46.23 -10.91 -12.32
N VAL A 20 46.30 -12.24 -12.22
CA VAL A 20 46.65 -12.93 -10.97
C VAL A 20 48.16 -12.87 -10.80
N GLY A 21 48.63 -12.31 -9.69
CA GLY A 21 50.06 -12.12 -9.44
C GLY A 21 50.35 -11.49 -8.07
N ALA A 22 51.46 -10.77 -7.95
CA ALA A 22 51.88 -10.15 -6.69
C ALA A 22 50.84 -9.16 -6.14
N TRP A 23 50.15 -8.42 -7.01
CA TRP A 23 49.10 -7.47 -6.62
C TRP A 23 47.88 -8.14 -5.99
N SER A 24 47.62 -9.44 -6.27
CA SER A 24 46.54 -10.19 -5.62
C SER A 24 46.72 -10.28 -4.10
N LEU A 25 47.97 -10.22 -3.60
CA LEU A 25 48.25 -10.18 -2.16
C LEU A 25 47.93 -8.81 -1.54
N VAL A 26 48.19 -7.73 -2.27
CA VAL A 26 47.80 -6.38 -1.83
C VAL A 26 46.29 -6.29 -1.67
N TRP A 27 45.54 -6.82 -2.66
CA TRP A 27 44.08 -6.89 -2.57
C TRP A 27 43.58 -7.79 -1.45
N LEU A 28 44.27 -8.91 -1.18
CA LEU A 28 43.99 -9.76 -0.02
C LEU A 28 44.08 -8.97 1.29
N PHE A 29 45.18 -8.25 1.54
CA PHE A 29 45.31 -7.45 2.76
C PHE A 29 44.25 -6.35 2.84
N LEU A 30 44.01 -5.64 1.74
CA LEU A 30 43.02 -4.56 1.71
C LEU A 30 41.61 -5.08 1.98
N ARG A 31 41.20 -6.21 1.37
CA ARG A 31 39.86 -6.77 1.58
C ARG A 31 39.71 -7.40 2.97
N VAL A 32 40.78 -7.96 3.55
CA VAL A 32 40.74 -8.47 4.92
C VAL A 32 40.58 -7.33 5.92
N TRP A 33 41.33 -6.24 5.75
CA TRP A 33 41.17 -5.03 6.57
C TRP A 33 39.77 -4.43 6.44
N LEU A 34 39.28 -4.25 5.21
CA LEU A 34 37.94 -3.72 4.96
C LEU A 34 36.85 -4.65 5.53
N GLY A 35 36.97 -5.95 5.27
CA GLY A 35 36.03 -6.96 5.75
C GLY A 35 36.01 -7.07 7.28
N TRP A 36 37.16 -6.93 7.94
CA TRP A 36 37.23 -6.88 9.41
C TRP A 36 36.47 -5.68 9.98
N GLY A 37 36.57 -4.51 9.35
CA GLY A 37 35.80 -3.33 9.76
C GLY A 37 34.29 -3.58 9.70
N TRP A 38 33.82 -4.21 8.62
CA TRP A 38 32.42 -4.58 8.43
C TRP A 38 31.93 -5.66 9.40
N ILE A 39 32.72 -6.71 9.64
CA ILE A 39 32.40 -7.72 10.65
C ILE A 39 32.28 -7.07 12.02
N SER A 40 33.26 -6.23 12.41
CA SER A 40 33.25 -5.60 13.73
C SER A 40 32.03 -4.70 13.93
N ALA A 41 31.65 -3.92 12.90
CA ALA A 41 30.50 -3.04 12.94
C ALA A 41 29.17 -3.83 12.98
N GLY A 42 29.01 -4.83 12.10
CA GLY A 42 27.80 -5.65 12.04
C GLY A 42 27.64 -6.54 13.27
N TRP A 43 28.73 -7.12 13.78
CA TRP A 43 28.69 -7.97 14.96
C TRP A 43 28.24 -7.20 16.20
N GLY A 44 28.81 -6.01 16.45
CA GLY A 44 28.36 -5.15 17.56
C GLY A 44 26.89 -4.74 17.46
N LYS A 45 26.36 -4.61 16.24
CA LYS A 45 24.94 -4.36 15.98
C LYS A 45 24.06 -5.60 16.25
N ILE A 46 24.54 -6.79 15.89
CA ILE A 46 23.80 -8.05 16.10
C ILE A 46 23.77 -8.44 17.58
N THR A 47 24.89 -8.29 18.30
CA THR A 47 24.97 -8.68 19.72
C THR A 47 24.43 -7.62 20.67
N GLY A 48 24.27 -6.37 20.21
CA GLY A 48 23.80 -5.26 21.04
C GLY A 48 24.85 -4.75 22.03
N ASP A 49 26.14 -5.06 21.82
CA ASP A 49 27.22 -4.62 22.71
C ASP A 49 27.46 -3.10 22.56
N GLY A 50 26.98 -2.29 23.52
CA GLY A 50 27.21 -0.84 23.57
C GLY A 50 26.23 -0.05 24.45
N ALA A 51 26.43 1.27 24.58
CA ALA A 51 25.53 2.16 25.35
C ALA A 51 24.14 2.36 24.70
N HIS A 52 23.99 1.99 23.43
CA HIS A 52 22.73 1.98 22.68
C HIS A 52 22.69 0.70 21.83
N PRO A 53 21.87 -0.32 22.18
CA PRO A 53 21.68 -1.50 21.35
C PRO A 53 21.21 -1.08 19.95
N TRP A 54 21.73 -1.74 18.92
CA TRP A 54 21.25 -1.51 17.58
C TRP A 54 19.85 -2.09 17.42
N GLY A 55 18.94 -1.32 16.83
CA GLY A 55 17.53 -1.71 16.68
C GLY A 55 16.71 -0.63 15.98
N PRO A 56 15.39 -0.86 15.83
CA PRO A 56 14.49 0.07 15.15
C PRO A 56 14.55 1.50 15.71
N GLU A 57 14.57 1.66 17.03
CA GLU A 57 14.64 2.97 17.67
C GLU A 57 15.94 3.73 17.35
N THR A 58 17.07 3.00 17.30
CA THR A 58 18.40 3.58 17.01
C THR A 58 18.49 4.09 15.57
N ILE A 59 18.00 3.30 14.60
CA ILE A 59 18.03 3.72 13.20
C ILE A 59 17.00 4.81 12.91
N LEU A 60 15.80 4.73 13.51
CA LEU A 60 14.78 5.78 13.41
C LEU A 60 15.30 7.11 13.95
N GLY A 61 15.90 7.09 15.14
CA GLY A 61 16.53 8.28 15.74
C GLY A 61 17.69 8.82 14.91
N PHE A 62 18.43 7.96 14.21
CA PHE A 62 19.46 8.39 13.25
C PHE A 62 18.85 9.07 12.03
N TRP A 63 17.80 8.49 11.43
CA TRP A 63 17.11 9.07 10.27
C TRP A 63 16.40 10.39 10.59
N GLN A 64 15.67 10.45 11.69
CA GLN A 64 14.99 11.68 12.14
C GLN A 64 15.98 12.83 12.34
N LYS A 65 17.17 12.55 12.88
CA LYS A 65 18.25 13.54 12.99
C LYS A 65 18.82 13.94 11.63
N ALA A 66 18.92 13.00 10.69
CA ALA A 66 19.47 13.26 9.36
C ALA A 66 18.53 14.13 8.51
N VAL A 67 17.21 13.92 8.59
CA VAL A 67 16.21 14.68 7.81
C VAL A 67 15.93 16.07 8.39
N ALA A 68 16.24 16.31 9.66
CA ALA A 68 16.01 17.59 10.31
C ALA A 68 16.71 18.76 9.60
N ILE A 69 15.98 19.86 9.40
CA ILE A 69 16.47 21.10 8.82
C ILE A 69 16.69 22.11 9.96
N PRO A 70 17.94 22.34 10.40
CA PRO A 70 18.21 23.28 11.48
C PRO A 70 18.09 24.73 11.02
N GLN A 71 17.82 25.65 11.95
CA GLN A 71 17.77 27.07 11.63
C GLN A 71 19.18 27.61 11.28
N PRO A 72 19.28 28.60 10.37
CA PRO A 72 20.55 29.25 10.06
C PRO A 72 21.25 29.78 11.32
N PRO A 73 22.59 29.66 11.45
CA PRO A 73 23.59 29.33 10.43
C PRO A 73 23.96 27.85 10.31
N ALA A 74 23.30 26.95 11.05
CA ALA A 74 23.58 25.52 10.97
C ALA A 74 23.14 24.94 9.62
N ARG A 75 23.93 24.01 9.07
CA ARG A 75 23.61 23.35 7.79
C ARG A 75 22.89 22.03 8.03
N PRO A 76 21.89 21.66 7.20
CA PRO A 76 21.29 20.33 7.23
C PRO A 76 22.35 19.23 7.04
N ALA A 77 22.13 18.07 7.68
CA ALA A 77 23.02 16.92 7.53
C ALA A 77 23.01 16.37 6.10
N ILE A 78 21.83 16.37 5.46
CA ILE A 78 21.62 15.93 4.08
C ILE A 78 21.68 17.15 3.15
N ALA A 79 22.67 17.16 2.25
CA ALA A 79 22.85 18.21 1.26
C ALA A 79 21.92 18.07 0.03
N TYR A 80 21.41 16.86 -0.23
CA TYR A 80 20.62 16.55 -1.42
C TYR A 80 19.16 16.28 -1.06
N ASP A 81 18.25 17.13 -1.55
CA ASP A 81 16.83 17.05 -1.18
C ASP A 81 16.18 15.72 -1.60
N TRP A 82 16.54 15.15 -2.75
CA TRP A 82 16.03 13.84 -3.18
C TRP A 82 16.35 12.72 -2.19
N TYR A 83 17.52 12.79 -1.53
CA TYR A 83 17.92 11.79 -0.54
C TYR A 83 17.23 12.03 0.80
N ARG A 84 16.93 13.30 1.13
CA ARG A 84 16.09 13.63 2.29
C ARG A 84 14.70 13.04 2.12
N SER A 85 14.06 13.29 0.98
CA SER A 85 12.74 12.72 0.67
C SER A 85 12.73 11.19 0.68
N PHE A 86 13.83 10.55 0.26
CA PHE A 86 13.99 9.10 0.38
C PHE A 86 14.03 8.62 1.84
N LEU A 87 14.77 9.30 2.73
CA LEU A 87 14.78 8.95 4.15
C LEU A 87 13.45 9.27 4.85
N GLU A 88 12.78 10.37 4.48
CA GLU A 88 11.42 10.70 4.95
C GLU A 88 10.42 9.63 4.53
N PHE A 89 10.53 9.12 3.30
CA PHE A 89 9.75 7.97 2.83
C PHE A 89 10.02 6.71 3.66
N LEU A 90 11.28 6.39 3.96
CA LEU A 90 11.60 5.24 4.82
C LEU A 90 11.00 5.38 6.23
N ILE A 91 10.97 6.59 6.77
CA ILE A 91 10.31 6.89 8.05
C ILE A 91 8.78 6.72 7.91
N SER A 92 8.17 7.24 6.84
CA SER A 92 6.71 7.22 6.68
C SER A 92 6.13 5.80 6.57
N ILE A 93 6.93 4.83 6.12
CA ILE A 93 6.54 3.42 6.03
C ILE A 93 6.99 2.57 7.23
N ASN A 94 7.51 3.19 8.29
CA ASN A 94 8.09 2.52 9.47
C ASN A 94 9.18 1.49 9.11
N ALA A 95 10.05 1.83 8.14
CA ALA A 95 11.08 0.92 7.63
C ALA A 95 12.14 0.58 8.69
N GLU A 96 12.28 1.36 9.76
CA GLU A 96 13.21 1.11 10.86
C GLU A 96 13.03 -0.27 11.48
N SER A 97 11.79 -0.77 11.49
CA SER A 97 11.40 -2.05 12.08
C SER A 97 12.17 -3.22 11.48
N TRP A 98 12.48 -3.16 10.18
CA TRP A 98 13.20 -4.21 9.48
C TRP A 98 14.58 -3.78 8.97
N MET A 99 14.75 -2.50 8.63
CA MET A 99 16.00 -1.99 8.07
C MET A 99 17.15 -2.08 9.08
N ALA A 100 16.88 -1.97 10.37
CA ALA A 100 17.87 -2.20 11.41
C ALA A 100 18.53 -3.59 11.24
N SER A 101 17.72 -4.65 11.09
CA SER A 101 18.19 -6.02 10.90
C SER A 101 18.95 -6.18 9.57
N VAL A 102 18.41 -5.61 8.49
CA VAL A 102 19.05 -5.67 7.15
C VAL A 102 20.43 -5.02 7.16
N VAL A 103 20.57 -3.85 7.78
CA VAL A 103 21.86 -3.17 7.90
C VAL A 103 22.82 -4.02 8.75
N ALA A 104 22.42 -4.47 9.93
CA ALA A 104 23.31 -5.22 10.83
C ALA A 104 23.84 -6.51 10.18
N TRP A 105 22.96 -7.32 9.59
CA TRP A 105 23.34 -8.55 8.90
C TRP A 105 24.05 -8.27 7.58
N GLY A 106 23.68 -7.22 6.86
CA GLY A 106 24.34 -6.79 5.63
C GLY A 106 25.81 -6.46 5.87
N GLU A 107 26.11 -5.68 6.90
CA GLU A 107 27.49 -5.37 7.31
C GLU A 107 28.26 -6.64 7.66
N PHE A 108 27.69 -7.49 8.51
CA PHE A 108 28.36 -8.70 8.96
C PHE A 108 28.66 -9.68 7.81
N LEU A 109 27.67 -9.93 6.94
CA LEU A 109 27.79 -10.86 5.82
C LEU A 109 28.73 -10.33 4.73
N VAL A 110 28.69 -9.04 4.42
CA VAL A 110 29.67 -8.41 3.51
C VAL A 110 31.07 -8.56 4.06
N GLY A 111 31.27 -8.35 5.36
CA GLY A 111 32.55 -8.55 6.02
C GLY A 111 33.07 -9.99 5.88
N ILE A 112 32.23 -10.99 6.15
CA ILE A 112 32.56 -12.40 5.96
C ILE A 112 32.93 -12.71 4.51
N ALA A 113 32.10 -12.28 3.56
CA ALA A 113 32.33 -12.51 2.14
C ALA A 113 33.67 -11.91 1.67
N LEU A 114 33.98 -10.69 2.11
CA LEU A 114 35.24 -10.02 1.82
C LEU A 114 36.46 -10.74 2.42
N ILE A 115 36.39 -11.26 3.65
CA ILE A 115 37.51 -11.99 4.27
C ILE A 115 37.67 -13.40 3.67
N ALA A 116 36.57 -14.12 3.47
CA ALA A 116 36.57 -15.44 2.85
C ALA A 116 37.01 -15.40 1.38
N GLY A 117 36.90 -14.21 0.76
CA GLY A 117 37.19 -14.01 -0.65
C GLY A 117 36.12 -14.67 -1.53
N ALA A 118 34.86 -14.62 -1.10
CA ALA A 118 33.71 -15.14 -1.84
C ALA A 118 32.88 -13.98 -2.40
N PHE A 119 32.64 -13.99 -3.70
CA PHE A 119 31.96 -12.95 -4.46
C PHE A 119 32.54 -11.55 -4.19
N VAL A 120 33.86 -11.41 -4.15
CA VAL A 120 34.56 -10.21 -3.65
C VAL A 120 34.12 -8.93 -4.36
N GLY A 121 33.97 -8.98 -5.69
CA GLY A 121 33.50 -7.82 -6.45
C GLY A 121 32.08 -7.38 -6.05
N ILE A 122 31.18 -8.34 -5.83
CA ILE A 122 29.79 -8.06 -5.42
C ILE A 122 29.75 -7.57 -3.96
N ALA A 123 30.44 -8.27 -3.05
CA ALA A 123 30.51 -7.90 -1.64
C ALA A 123 31.08 -6.48 -1.47
N ALA A 124 32.14 -6.14 -2.21
CA ALA A 124 32.72 -4.80 -2.21
C ALA A 124 31.75 -3.76 -2.79
N ALA A 125 30.98 -4.08 -3.84
CA ALA A 125 29.98 -3.16 -4.39
C ALA A 125 28.87 -2.84 -3.38
N ILE A 126 28.37 -3.86 -2.67
CA ILE A 126 27.37 -3.69 -1.60
C ILE A 126 27.96 -2.85 -0.45
N GLY A 127 29.21 -3.12 -0.04
CA GLY A 127 29.91 -2.31 0.97
C GLY A 127 30.10 -0.84 0.53
N ALA A 128 30.46 -0.60 -0.74
CA ALA A 128 30.57 0.75 -1.28
C ALA A 128 29.22 1.47 -1.25
N PHE A 129 28.14 0.78 -1.62
CA PHE A 129 26.78 1.30 -1.59
C PHE A 129 26.32 1.66 -0.16
N MET A 130 26.58 0.81 0.83
CA MET A 130 26.26 1.11 2.24
C MET A 130 27.03 2.34 2.75
N ASN A 131 28.34 2.43 2.50
CA ASN A 131 29.13 3.61 2.90
C ASN A 131 28.63 4.89 2.23
N MET A 132 28.24 4.82 0.96
CA MET A 132 27.65 5.96 0.25
C MET A 132 26.36 6.43 0.93
N ASN A 133 25.45 5.52 1.28
CA ASN A 133 24.21 5.86 2.00
C ASN A 133 24.49 6.47 3.38
N PHE A 134 25.46 5.94 4.13
CA PHE A 134 25.85 6.53 5.42
C PHE A 134 26.37 7.96 5.25
N MET A 135 27.21 8.20 4.24
CA MET A 135 27.72 9.54 3.94
C MET A 135 26.62 10.50 3.49
N LEU A 136 25.68 10.06 2.64
CA LEU A 136 24.54 10.86 2.21
C LEU A 136 23.63 11.24 3.38
N ALA A 137 23.53 10.37 4.39
CA ALA A 137 22.82 10.63 5.65
C ALA A 137 23.62 11.49 6.66
N GLY A 138 24.81 11.96 6.29
CA GLY A 138 25.65 12.85 7.12
C GLY A 138 26.72 12.17 7.97
N ALA A 139 26.91 10.85 7.86
CA ALA A 139 27.97 10.13 8.60
C ALA A 139 29.30 10.14 7.82
N ALA A 140 30.20 11.06 8.19
CA ALA A 140 31.43 11.34 7.44
C ALA A 140 32.71 10.62 7.92
N SER A 141 32.68 9.84 9.01
CA SER A 141 33.86 9.30 9.72
C SER A 141 34.79 8.41 8.86
N THR A 142 34.85 7.09 9.08
CA THR A 142 35.71 6.18 8.31
C THR A 142 35.13 5.82 6.93
N ASN A 143 33.86 6.19 6.70
CA ASN A 143 33.07 5.80 5.53
C ASN A 143 33.71 6.18 4.18
N PRO A 144 34.29 7.40 3.98
CA PRO A 144 34.90 7.75 2.70
C PRO A 144 36.09 6.87 2.33
N VAL A 145 36.92 6.51 3.32
CA VAL A 145 38.10 5.66 3.12
C VAL A 145 37.67 4.22 2.80
N MET A 146 36.68 3.71 3.52
CA MET A 146 36.12 2.38 3.28
C MET A 146 35.41 2.28 1.92
N MET A 147 34.70 3.33 1.50
CA MET A 147 34.07 3.41 0.17
C MET A 147 35.12 3.38 -0.95
N LEU A 148 36.19 4.17 -0.82
CA LEU A 148 37.27 4.19 -1.82
C LEU A 148 37.95 2.82 -1.92
N ALA A 149 38.27 2.19 -0.79
CA ALA A 149 38.83 0.84 -0.77
C ALA A 149 37.89 -0.19 -1.43
N ALA A 150 36.60 -0.10 -1.14
CA ALA A 150 35.58 -0.96 -1.73
C ALA A 150 35.51 -0.79 -3.26
N ILE A 151 35.49 0.44 -3.78
CA ILE A 151 35.49 0.73 -5.23
C ILE A 151 36.74 0.16 -5.90
N LEU A 152 37.92 0.32 -5.30
CA LEU A 152 39.16 -0.25 -5.83
C LEU A 152 39.12 -1.78 -5.88
N ILE A 153 38.52 -2.42 -4.87
CA ILE A 153 38.31 -3.88 -4.85
C ILE A 153 37.29 -4.31 -5.92
N VAL A 154 36.22 -3.53 -6.15
CA VAL A 154 35.28 -3.75 -7.25
C VAL A 154 36.02 -3.74 -8.58
N LEU A 155 36.92 -2.78 -8.82
CA LEU A 155 37.72 -2.75 -10.05
C LEU A 155 38.67 -3.95 -10.14
N ALA A 156 39.20 -4.40 -9.00
CA ALA A 156 40.11 -5.54 -8.89
C ALA A 156 39.41 -6.90 -8.80
N TRP A 157 38.10 -6.99 -9.04
CA TRP A 157 37.29 -8.20 -8.77
C TRP A 157 37.86 -9.49 -9.37
N LYS A 158 38.53 -9.41 -10.52
CA LYS A 158 39.13 -10.58 -11.21
C LYS A 158 40.29 -11.22 -10.44
N THR A 159 40.98 -10.44 -9.61
CA THR A 159 42.22 -10.84 -8.93
C THR A 159 42.10 -10.79 -7.41
N ALA A 160 41.24 -9.91 -6.87
CA ALA A 160 41.10 -9.66 -5.43
C ALA A 160 40.61 -10.88 -4.64
N GLY A 161 39.74 -11.70 -5.25
CA GLY A 161 39.24 -12.94 -4.66
C GLY A 161 40.10 -14.18 -4.92
N TRP A 162 41.22 -14.05 -5.65
CA TRP A 162 42.03 -15.21 -6.06
C TRP A 162 42.58 -16.01 -4.87
N TRP A 163 43.09 -15.32 -3.86
CA TRP A 163 43.53 -15.93 -2.59
C TRP A 163 42.34 -16.15 -1.63
N GLY A 164 41.26 -16.73 -2.14
CA GLY A 164 39.99 -16.95 -1.43
C GLY A 164 39.07 -17.88 -2.23
N PHE A 165 37.76 -17.84 -1.94
CA PHE A 165 36.81 -18.73 -2.58
C PHE A 165 36.52 -18.43 -4.05
N ASP A 166 36.72 -17.20 -4.53
CA ASP A 166 36.44 -16.80 -5.91
C ASP A 166 37.26 -17.56 -6.96
N ARG A 167 38.43 -18.09 -6.57
CA ARG A 167 39.21 -19.01 -7.42
C ARG A 167 38.41 -20.25 -7.83
N TRP A 168 37.47 -20.67 -6.99
CA TRP A 168 36.62 -21.83 -7.24
C TRP A 168 35.20 -21.44 -7.66
N LEU A 169 34.68 -20.32 -7.17
CA LEU A 169 33.33 -19.84 -7.46
C LEU A 169 33.23 -19.27 -8.87
N LEU A 170 34.13 -18.35 -9.26
CA LEU A 170 34.05 -17.66 -10.56
C LEU A 170 34.14 -18.61 -11.77
N PRO A 171 35.02 -19.64 -11.79
CA PRO A 171 35.05 -20.57 -12.91
C PRO A 171 33.81 -21.48 -13.00
N ARG A 172 33.13 -21.75 -11.86
CA ARG A 172 31.97 -22.66 -11.81
C ARG A 172 30.66 -21.96 -12.10
N LEU A 173 30.49 -20.75 -11.57
CA LEU A 173 29.26 -19.96 -11.71
C LEU A 173 29.30 -19.05 -12.94
N GLY A 174 30.50 -18.79 -13.47
CA GLY A 174 30.71 -17.83 -14.55
C GLY A 174 30.54 -16.39 -14.09
N THR A 175 30.51 -15.48 -15.05
CA THR A 175 30.24 -14.05 -14.82
C THR A 175 29.06 -13.62 -15.70
N PRO A 176 28.14 -12.77 -15.24
CA PRO A 176 26.92 -12.41 -16.00
C PRO A 176 27.20 -11.83 -17.40
N TRP A 177 28.40 -11.30 -17.62
CA TRP A 177 28.81 -10.55 -18.83
C TRP A 177 29.79 -11.32 -19.72
N SER A 178 30.09 -12.59 -19.42
CA SER A 178 31.00 -13.38 -20.27
C SER A 178 30.49 -14.81 -20.42
N ARG A 179 30.01 -15.13 -21.63
CA ARG A 179 30.09 -16.49 -22.15
C ARG A 179 31.58 -16.78 -22.30
N VAL A 180 32.17 -17.41 -21.30
CA VAL A 180 33.58 -17.78 -21.32
C VAL A 180 33.80 -18.67 -22.55
N GLN A 181 34.47 -18.15 -23.58
CA GLN A 181 35.10 -18.99 -24.59
C GLN A 181 36.31 -19.63 -23.91
N VAL A 182 36.07 -20.80 -23.32
CA VAL A 182 37.15 -21.67 -22.83
C VAL A 182 37.82 -22.23 -24.08
N GLU A 183 38.95 -21.67 -24.48
CA GLU A 183 39.83 -22.34 -25.43
C GLU A 183 40.39 -23.59 -24.72
N LYS A 184 39.77 -24.74 -25.00
CA LYS A 184 40.20 -26.03 -24.47
C LYS A 184 41.58 -26.33 -25.06
N VAL A 185 42.61 -26.25 -24.23
CA VAL A 185 43.82 -27.03 -24.48
C VAL A 185 43.42 -28.49 -24.34
N ASN A 186 43.32 -29.18 -25.47
CA ASN A 186 43.04 -30.61 -25.54
C ASN A 186 44.07 -31.37 -24.71
N ASN A 187 43.64 -31.98 -23.61
CA ASN A 187 44.17 -33.26 -23.21
C ASN A 187 43.04 -34.11 -22.63
N ASP A 188 42.58 -35.04 -23.46
CA ASP A 188 41.48 -35.94 -23.20
C ASP A 188 41.79 -36.97 -22.12
N LYS A 189 40.70 -37.49 -21.54
CA LYS A 189 40.54 -38.68 -20.68
C LYS A 189 40.51 -38.40 -19.17
N ASN A 190 39.36 -37.95 -18.67
CA ASN A 190 38.74 -38.41 -17.38
C ASN A 190 37.47 -37.66 -16.92
N GLN A 191 36.79 -36.89 -17.77
CA GLN A 191 35.60 -36.11 -17.37
C GLN A 191 34.25 -36.85 -17.49
N GLN A 192 34.21 -38.09 -17.99
CA GLN A 192 32.95 -38.83 -18.22
C GLN A 192 32.40 -39.60 -17.01
N GLN A 193 33.06 -39.57 -15.85
CA GLN A 193 32.66 -40.37 -14.68
C GLN A 193 31.79 -39.61 -13.65
N TYR A 194 31.72 -38.27 -13.68
CA TYR A 194 31.17 -37.48 -12.56
C TYR A 194 29.76 -36.87 -12.75
N MET A 195 29.09 -37.13 -13.88
CA MET A 195 27.73 -36.60 -14.16
C MET A 195 26.59 -37.62 -14.01
N LYS A 196 26.85 -38.79 -13.39
CA LYS A 196 25.83 -39.85 -13.21
C LYS A 196 25.26 -40.01 -11.79
N THR A 197 25.64 -39.14 -10.85
CA THR A 197 25.20 -39.29 -9.44
C THR A 197 24.47 -38.07 -8.86
N ILE A 198 24.22 -37.02 -9.64
CA ILE A 198 23.51 -35.79 -9.20
C ILE A 198 22.19 -35.59 -9.99
N LYS A 199 21.61 -36.66 -10.51
CA LYS A 199 20.32 -36.67 -11.23
C LYS A 199 19.25 -37.54 -10.56
N SER A 200 19.36 -37.76 -9.25
CA SER A 200 18.41 -38.61 -8.49
C SER A 200 17.96 -38.04 -7.13
N ILE A 201 18.08 -36.74 -6.85
CA ILE A 201 17.59 -36.14 -5.58
C ILE A 201 16.94 -34.76 -5.79
N VAL A 202 16.06 -34.59 -6.80
CA VAL A 202 15.18 -33.39 -6.89
C VAL A 202 13.78 -33.72 -7.45
N ILE A 203 13.40 -35.00 -7.56
CA ILE A 203 12.06 -35.40 -8.01
C ILE A 203 11.49 -36.39 -6.98
N SER A 204 11.17 -35.88 -5.81
CA SER A 204 10.30 -36.54 -4.82
C SER A 204 10.20 -35.63 -3.60
N LEU A 205 9.25 -34.69 -3.61
CA LEU A 205 8.60 -34.17 -2.39
C LEU A 205 7.35 -33.39 -2.81
N LEU A 206 6.21 -34.02 -2.52
CA LEU A 206 4.89 -33.42 -2.26
C LEU A 206 4.10 -32.86 -3.45
N PHE A 207 3.53 -33.79 -4.22
CA PHE A 207 2.16 -33.66 -4.73
C PHE A 207 1.19 -33.85 -3.55
N ILE A 208 0.51 -32.78 -3.12
CA ILE A 208 -0.71 -32.88 -2.31
C ILE A 208 -1.87 -32.49 -3.23
N PRO A 209 -2.90 -33.33 -3.43
CA PRO A 209 -4.08 -32.94 -4.17
C PRO A 209 -4.92 -32.03 -3.27
N VAL A 210 -5.02 -30.74 -3.63
CA VAL A 210 -5.99 -29.82 -3.03
C VAL A 210 -7.35 -30.19 -3.61
N LEU A 211 -8.24 -30.66 -2.73
CA LEU A 211 -9.68 -30.73 -2.99
C LEU A 211 -10.19 -29.29 -3.12
N ALA A 212 -10.44 -28.86 -4.37
CA ALA A 212 -11.10 -27.61 -4.65
C ALA A 212 -12.60 -27.76 -4.35
N PHE A 213 -13.05 -27.24 -3.21
CA PHE A 213 -14.45 -26.88 -3.02
C PHE A 213 -14.67 -25.55 -3.73
N ALA A 214 -15.47 -25.57 -4.80
CA ALA A 214 -15.93 -24.38 -5.48
C ALA A 214 -16.98 -23.68 -4.59
N HIS A 215 -16.55 -22.62 -3.91
CA HIS A 215 -17.38 -21.47 -3.63
C HIS A 215 -16.74 -20.31 -4.39
N GLU A 216 -17.53 -19.51 -5.10
CA GLU A 216 -17.08 -18.23 -5.62
C GLU A 216 -16.80 -17.32 -4.42
N LEU A 217 -15.59 -17.46 -3.85
CA LEU A 217 -15.03 -16.55 -2.87
C LEU A 217 -14.40 -15.40 -3.64
N VAL A 218 -14.54 -14.19 -3.10
CA VAL A 218 -13.70 -13.05 -3.49
C VAL A 218 -12.25 -13.54 -3.47
N ALA A 219 -11.60 -13.53 -4.63
CA ALA A 219 -10.28 -14.11 -4.80
C ALA A 219 -9.24 -13.17 -4.17
N LEU A 220 -9.00 -13.32 -2.88
CA LEU A 220 -7.93 -12.61 -2.18
C LEU A 220 -6.59 -12.88 -2.89
N PRO A 221 -5.70 -11.87 -2.96
CA PRO A 221 -4.36 -12.05 -3.48
C PRO A 221 -3.57 -13.05 -2.62
N ASN A 222 -2.44 -13.52 -3.14
CA ASN A 222 -1.57 -14.39 -2.37
C ASN A 222 -1.00 -13.63 -1.16
N ALA A 223 -1.26 -14.13 0.04
CA ALA A 223 -0.85 -13.54 1.31
C ALA A 223 0.68 -13.37 1.49
N GLY A 224 1.51 -13.93 0.61
CA GLY A 224 2.96 -13.77 0.68
C GLY A 224 3.56 -14.39 1.95
N LEU A 225 4.44 -13.64 2.64
CA LEU A 225 5.02 -14.05 3.92
C LEU A 225 4.22 -13.40 5.05
N THR A 226 3.79 -14.16 6.05
CA THR A 226 3.06 -13.58 7.20
C THR A 226 3.99 -12.87 8.20
N PRO A 227 3.47 -11.97 9.06
CA PRO A 227 4.28 -11.20 10.03
C PRO A 227 5.11 -12.03 11.01
N GLU A 228 4.77 -13.30 11.24
CA GLU A 228 5.56 -14.20 12.10
C GLU A 228 6.71 -14.91 11.35
N SER A 229 6.82 -14.71 10.04
CA SER A 229 7.94 -15.22 9.25
C SER A 229 9.22 -14.42 9.54
N ALA A 230 10.34 -15.12 9.73
CA ALA A 230 11.65 -14.48 9.86
C ALA A 230 12.06 -13.66 8.63
N PHE A 231 11.44 -13.93 7.47
CA PHE A 231 11.68 -13.21 6.22
C PHE A 231 10.57 -12.24 5.84
N TYR A 232 9.63 -11.95 6.74
CA TYR A 232 8.54 -11.00 6.51
C TYR A 232 9.03 -9.64 5.97
N PHE A 233 10.22 -9.21 6.40
CA PHE A 233 10.84 -7.99 5.91
C PHE A 233 11.06 -7.95 4.38
N VAL A 234 11.23 -9.10 3.71
CA VAL A 234 11.42 -9.15 2.25
C VAL A 234 10.15 -8.71 1.54
N ASP A 235 9.00 -9.14 2.06
CA ASP A 235 7.68 -8.69 1.60
C ASP A 235 7.57 -7.16 1.76
N LYS A 236 7.98 -6.65 2.93
CA LYS A 236 7.92 -5.21 3.24
C LYS A 236 8.84 -4.38 2.34
N ILE A 237 10.01 -4.91 1.97
CA ILE A 237 10.89 -4.26 0.98
C ILE A 237 10.19 -4.19 -0.38
N GLY A 238 9.52 -5.28 -0.80
CA GLY A 238 8.78 -5.33 -2.04
C GLY A 238 7.70 -4.24 -2.10
N GLU A 239 6.88 -4.13 -1.05
CA GLU A 239 5.84 -3.11 -0.92
C GLU A 239 6.42 -1.70 -0.93
N ALA A 240 7.44 -1.45 -0.11
CA ALA A 240 8.11 -0.16 -0.02
C ALA A 240 8.66 0.29 -1.39
N LEU A 241 9.27 -0.63 -2.14
CA LEU A 241 9.79 -0.31 -3.47
C LEU A 241 8.64 -0.01 -4.45
N ARG A 242 7.56 -0.81 -4.42
CA ARG A 242 6.38 -0.56 -5.26
C ARG A 242 5.75 0.79 -4.95
N GLU A 243 5.62 1.15 -3.67
CA GLU A 243 5.07 2.43 -3.25
C GLU A 243 5.95 3.60 -3.66
N PHE A 244 7.27 3.48 -3.46
CA PHE A 244 8.25 4.51 -3.81
C PHE A 244 8.24 4.83 -5.31
N PHE A 245 8.15 3.82 -6.17
CA PHE A 245 8.13 3.99 -7.62
C PHE A 245 6.73 4.29 -8.19
N THR A 246 5.69 4.26 -7.35
CA THR A 246 4.34 4.69 -7.75
C THR A 246 4.19 6.19 -7.51
N PHE A 247 4.33 6.96 -8.59
CA PHE A 247 4.31 8.43 -8.53
C PHE A 247 2.90 9.03 -8.65
N ASN A 248 1.97 8.36 -9.33
CA ASN A 248 0.59 8.83 -9.49
C ASN A 248 -0.20 8.62 -8.17
N PRO A 249 -0.82 9.66 -7.58
CA PRO A 249 -1.68 9.53 -6.40
C PRO A 249 -2.80 8.51 -6.54
N GLU A 250 -3.53 8.49 -7.66
CA GLU A 250 -4.60 7.50 -7.91
C GLU A 250 -4.05 6.07 -7.88
N SER A 251 -2.99 5.82 -8.65
CA SER A 251 -2.34 4.51 -8.66
C SER A 251 -1.74 4.15 -7.29
N LYS A 252 -1.35 5.14 -6.49
CA LYS A 252 -0.87 4.93 -5.13
C LYS A 252 -2.01 4.53 -4.19
N ALA A 253 -3.20 5.11 -4.34
CA ALA A 253 -4.37 4.72 -3.57
C ALA A 253 -4.75 3.25 -3.86
N HIS A 254 -4.87 2.86 -5.14
CA HIS A 254 -5.10 1.45 -5.50
C HIS A 254 -3.99 0.51 -5.00
N LEU A 255 -2.74 0.94 -5.04
CA LEU A 255 -1.65 0.12 -4.49
C LEU A 255 -1.79 -0.11 -2.98
N GLN A 256 -2.30 0.89 -2.22
CA GLN A 256 -2.55 0.70 -0.80
C GLN A 256 -3.73 -0.24 -0.53
N ILE A 257 -4.74 -0.24 -1.42
CA ILE A 257 -5.83 -1.22 -1.43
C ILE A 257 -5.32 -2.63 -1.71
N ASP A 258 -4.44 -2.81 -2.69
CA ASP A 258 -3.81 -4.11 -2.98
C ASP A 258 -3.08 -4.65 -1.75
N PHE A 259 -2.31 -3.79 -1.07
CA PHE A 259 -1.63 -4.16 0.17
C PHE A 259 -2.62 -4.46 1.32
N ALA A 260 -3.75 -3.76 1.41
CA ALA A 260 -4.82 -4.06 2.36
C ALA A 260 -5.43 -5.46 2.10
N ALA A 261 -5.69 -5.79 0.84
CA ALA A 261 -6.15 -7.12 0.44
C ALA A 261 -5.12 -8.22 0.79
N GLU A 262 -3.82 -7.94 0.62
CA GLU A 262 -2.75 -8.83 1.09
C GLU A 262 -2.75 -8.98 2.63
N ARG A 263 -3.02 -7.90 3.40
CA ARG A 263 -3.13 -7.99 4.87
C ARG A 263 -4.31 -8.84 5.30
N ILE A 264 -5.45 -8.75 4.63
CA ILE A 264 -6.62 -9.59 4.89
C ILE A 264 -6.29 -11.07 4.63
N ALA A 265 -5.56 -11.35 3.55
CA ALA A 265 -5.07 -12.70 3.26
C ALA A 265 -4.10 -13.21 4.35
N GLU A 266 -3.24 -12.36 4.91
CA GLU A 266 -2.40 -12.71 6.06
C GLU A 266 -3.22 -13.00 7.32
N ILE A 267 -4.19 -12.14 7.65
CA ILE A 267 -5.12 -12.32 8.79
C ILE A 267 -5.79 -13.69 8.68
N LYS A 268 -6.35 -14.01 7.51
CA LYS A 268 -6.97 -15.30 7.23
C LYS A 268 -6.02 -16.46 7.51
N ILE A 269 -4.81 -16.45 6.95
CA ILE A 269 -3.83 -17.54 7.17
C ILE A 269 -3.42 -17.63 8.64
N ILE A 270 -3.24 -16.50 9.31
CA ILE A 270 -2.85 -16.48 10.73
C ILE A 270 -3.96 -17.07 11.60
N LEU A 271 -5.21 -16.69 11.36
CA LEU A 271 -6.37 -17.26 12.05
C LEU A 271 -6.44 -18.78 11.81
N GLU A 272 -6.38 -19.23 10.55
CA GLU A 272 -6.45 -20.66 10.20
C GLU A 272 -5.31 -21.51 10.78
N THR A 273 -4.09 -20.96 10.85
CA THR A 273 -2.89 -21.75 11.22
C THR A 273 -2.45 -21.59 12.66
N LYS A 274 -2.72 -20.44 13.29
CA LYS A 274 -2.21 -20.08 14.62
C LYS A 274 -3.29 -19.58 15.59
N GLY A 275 -4.48 -19.28 15.08
CA GLY A 275 -5.62 -18.80 15.87
C GLY A 275 -5.48 -17.35 16.33
N VAL A 276 -6.51 -16.88 17.03
CA VAL A 276 -6.70 -15.48 17.45
C VAL A 276 -5.61 -14.92 18.38
N ASN A 277 -4.88 -15.79 19.09
CA ASN A 277 -3.83 -15.39 20.03
C ASN A 277 -2.46 -15.15 19.35
N ALA A 278 -2.37 -15.32 18.03
CA ALA A 278 -1.13 -15.14 17.29
C ALA A 278 -0.64 -13.69 17.40
N LYS A 279 0.66 -13.51 17.70
CA LYS A 279 1.25 -12.16 17.80
C LYS A 279 1.25 -11.45 16.46
N GLY A 280 1.40 -12.21 15.37
CA GLY A 280 1.35 -11.68 14.01
C GLY A 280 -0.03 -11.17 13.59
N LEU A 281 -1.11 -11.59 14.26
CA LEU A 281 -2.46 -11.15 13.93
C LEU A 281 -2.62 -9.65 14.16
N GLY A 282 -2.23 -9.16 15.34
CA GLY A 282 -2.26 -7.72 15.65
C GLY A 282 -1.38 -6.89 14.71
N VAL A 283 -0.25 -7.45 14.25
CA VAL A 283 0.61 -6.76 13.27
C VAL A 283 -0.07 -6.64 11.90
N ALA A 284 -0.78 -7.68 11.46
CA ALA A 284 -1.51 -7.66 10.19
C ALA A 284 -2.72 -6.70 10.26
N GLU A 285 -3.48 -6.73 11.36
CA GLU A 285 -4.60 -5.83 11.66
C GLU A 285 -4.18 -4.36 11.68
N SER A 286 -3.16 -4.00 12.47
CA SER A 286 -2.67 -2.61 12.52
C SER A 286 -2.15 -2.13 11.16
N ARG A 287 -1.59 -3.04 10.34
CA ARG A 287 -1.16 -2.69 8.98
C ARG A 287 -2.32 -2.49 8.04
N LEU A 288 -3.34 -3.35 8.12
CA LEU A 288 -4.57 -3.18 7.34
C LEU A 288 -5.15 -1.78 7.59
N GLN A 289 -5.34 -1.41 8.86
CA GLN A 289 -5.80 -0.07 9.25
C GLN A 289 -4.90 1.05 8.70
N ALA A 290 -3.56 0.90 8.77
CA ALA A 290 -2.64 1.90 8.26
C ALA A 290 -2.69 2.05 6.72
N ASN A 291 -2.91 0.95 5.99
CA ASN A 291 -3.07 0.97 4.54
C ASN A 291 -4.35 1.70 4.14
N ILE A 292 -5.45 1.39 4.82
CA ILE A 292 -6.76 2.03 4.65
C ILE A 292 -6.70 3.52 4.94
N ALA A 293 -6.12 3.93 6.08
CA ALA A 293 -5.97 5.33 6.43
C ALA A 293 -5.11 6.11 5.42
N ARG A 294 -4.11 5.46 4.80
CA ARG A 294 -3.34 6.07 3.70
C ARG A 294 -4.18 6.28 2.45
N VAL A 295 -5.13 5.41 2.15
CA VAL A 295 -6.07 5.59 1.04
C VAL A 295 -6.92 6.83 1.26
N ALA A 296 -7.57 6.93 2.43
CA ALA A 296 -8.38 8.10 2.80
C ALA A 296 -7.55 9.40 2.75
N GLY A 297 -6.33 9.38 3.28
CA GLY A 297 -5.42 10.53 3.24
C GLY A 297 -4.99 10.93 1.83
N ILE A 298 -4.87 9.99 0.89
CA ILE A 298 -4.58 10.30 -0.52
C ILE A 298 -5.77 11.02 -1.15
N VAL A 299 -6.99 10.50 -0.97
CA VAL A 299 -8.24 11.10 -1.47
C VAL A 299 -8.39 12.53 -0.95
N GLU A 300 -8.23 12.73 0.36
CA GLU A 300 -8.29 14.06 0.98
C GLU A 300 -7.22 15.00 0.43
N SER A 301 -5.99 14.50 0.24
CA SER A 301 -4.88 15.30 -0.30
C SER A 301 -5.09 15.72 -1.76
N GLU A 302 -5.70 14.87 -2.59
CA GLU A 302 -5.99 15.21 -3.98
C GLU A 302 -7.17 16.16 -4.10
N LYS A 303 -8.22 16.00 -3.26
CA LYS A 303 -9.31 16.98 -3.13
C LYS A 303 -8.79 18.36 -2.74
N SER A 304 -7.86 18.43 -1.78
CA SER A 304 -7.28 19.72 -1.36
C SER A 304 -6.54 20.46 -2.49
N LYS A 305 -6.17 19.76 -3.57
CA LYS A 305 -5.55 20.32 -4.77
C LYS A 305 -6.57 20.72 -5.86
N GLY A 306 -7.87 20.57 -5.60
CA GLY A 306 -8.96 20.86 -6.52
C GLY A 306 -9.01 19.90 -7.70
N LYS A 307 -8.83 18.60 -7.42
CA LYS A 307 -9.01 17.52 -8.41
C LYS A 307 -10.26 16.72 -8.07
N ASP A 308 -11.00 16.36 -9.12
CA ASP A 308 -12.16 15.47 -9.03
C ASP A 308 -11.72 14.08 -8.57
N VAL A 309 -12.06 13.76 -7.32
CA VAL A 309 -11.75 12.47 -6.69
C VAL A 309 -12.93 11.51 -6.74
N SER A 310 -14.06 11.83 -7.36
CA SER A 310 -15.26 11.00 -7.21
C SER A 310 -15.16 9.66 -7.93
N GLU A 311 -14.55 9.60 -9.11
CA GLU A 311 -14.28 8.32 -9.77
C GLU A 311 -13.29 7.47 -8.95
N LEU A 312 -12.27 8.12 -8.39
CA LEU A 312 -11.30 7.46 -7.52
C LEU A 312 -11.98 6.93 -6.25
N ALA A 313 -12.75 7.76 -5.55
CA ALA A 313 -13.49 7.40 -4.35
C ALA A 313 -14.48 6.27 -4.60
N LYS A 314 -15.16 6.28 -5.76
CA LYS A 314 -16.07 5.20 -6.16
C LYS A 314 -15.35 3.89 -6.37
N SER A 315 -14.30 3.88 -7.18
CA SER A 315 -13.52 2.67 -7.42
C SER A 315 -12.91 2.11 -6.13
N ILE A 316 -12.48 2.99 -5.23
CA ILE A 316 -11.93 2.63 -3.93
C ILE A 316 -13.02 2.06 -3.02
N SER A 317 -14.19 2.68 -2.92
CA SER A 317 -15.33 2.19 -2.13
C SER A 317 -15.75 0.77 -2.58
N GLU A 318 -15.84 0.54 -3.89
CA GLU A 318 -16.11 -0.81 -4.43
C GLU A 318 -15.04 -1.84 -4.01
N ASP A 319 -13.76 -1.47 -4.03
CA ASP A 319 -12.67 -2.33 -3.57
C ASP A 319 -12.69 -2.52 -2.03
N PHE A 320 -13.12 -1.51 -1.27
CA PHE A 320 -13.27 -1.56 0.19
C PHE A 320 -14.36 -2.54 0.61
N ASP A 321 -15.53 -2.48 -0.02
CA ASP A 321 -16.64 -3.41 0.20
C ASP A 321 -16.18 -4.87 0.00
N ALA A 322 -15.47 -5.12 -1.10
CA ALA A 322 -14.94 -6.45 -1.41
C ALA A 322 -13.95 -6.93 -0.32
N ASN A 323 -13.09 -6.05 0.17
CA ASN A 323 -12.14 -6.32 1.23
C ASN A 323 -12.82 -6.54 2.60
N LYS A 324 -13.82 -5.73 2.94
CA LYS A 324 -14.61 -5.85 4.17
C LYS A 324 -15.32 -7.20 4.22
N GLU A 325 -15.97 -7.61 3.13
CA GLU A 325 -16.62 -8.91 3.04
C GLU A 325 -15.61 -10.07 3.13
N ALA A 326 -14.44 -9.94 2.49
CA ALA A 326 -13.39 -10.94 2.59
C ALA A 326 -12.82 -11.09 4.01
N LEU A 327 -12.65 -9.98 4.74
CA LEU A 327 -12.23 -9.99 6.13
C LEU A 327 -13.28 -10.64 7.04
N LYS A 328 -14.55 -10.26 6.87
CA LYS A 328 -15.69 -10.85 7.59
C LYS A 328 -15.76 -12.36 7.38
N GLN A 329 -15.52 -12.82 6.15
CA GLN A 329 -15.46 -14.25 5.86
C GLN A 329 -14.28 -14.95 6.54
N ALA A 330 -13.13 -14.29 6.71
CA ALA A 330 -11.98 -14.84 7.41
C ALA A 330 -12.28 -15.04 8.91
N PHE A 331 -12.88 -14.05 9.56
CA PHE A 331 -13.30 -14.16 10.97
C PHE A 331 -14.39 -15.23 11.16
N LYS A 332 -15.45 -15.22 10.35
CA LYS A 332 -16.50 -16.25 10.37
C LYS A 332 -15.98 -17.68 10.13
N ALA A 333 -14.94 -17.84 9.31
CA ALA A 333 -14.33 -19.15 9.09
C ALA A 333 -13.65 -19.67 10.36
N GLU A 334 -12.93 -18.82 11.09
CA GLU A 334 -12.31 -19.21 12.35
C GLU A 334 -13.33 -19.36 13.48
N GLU A 335 -14.40 -18.56 13.49
CA GLU A 335 -15.52 -18.73 14.42
C GLU A 335 -16.14 -20.13 14.30
N ARG A 336 -16.46 -20.57 13.07
CA ARG A 336 -16.96 -21.92 12.79
C ARG A 336 -15.98 -23.02 13.20
N SER A 337 -14.68 -22.78 13.00
CA SER A 337 -13.60 -23.69 13.43
C SER A 337 -13.58 -23.84 14.97
N LEU A 338 -13.69 -22.74 15.70
CA LEU A 338 -13.74 -22.73 17.16
C LEU A 338 -15.04 -23.35 17.69
N GLU A 339 -16.18 -23.09 17.05
CA GLU A 339 -17.46 -23.73 17.38
C GLU A 339 -17.42 -25.25 17.24
N ALA A 340 -16.87 -25.76 16.14
CA ALA A 340 -16.70 -27.18 15.93
C ALA A 340 -15.81 -27.82 17.03
N LYS A 341 -14.71 -27.15 17.40
CA LYS A 341 -13.83 -27.59 18.51
C LYS A 341 -14.57 -27.55 19.85
N GLU A 342 -15.38 -26.52 20.11
CA GLU A 342 -16.18 -26.38 21.33
C GLU A 342 -17.17 -27.56 21.47
N ASP A 343 -17.88 -27.89 20.40
CA ASP A 343 -18.84 -28.99 20.38
C ASP A 343 -18.19 -30.38 20.50
N GLU A 344 -17.02 -30.56 19.86
CA GLU A 344 -16.21 -31.77 20.02
C GLU A 344 -15.77 -31.96 21.48
N LEU A 345 -15.26 -30.89 22.12
CA LEU A 345 -14.86 -30.94 23.52
C LEU A 345 -16.05 -31.22 24.44
N LYS A 346 -17.21 -30.58 24.21
CA LYS A 346 -18.45 -30.88 24.94
C LYS A 346 -18.89 -32.34 24.78
N ALA A 347 -18.69 -32.94 23.60
CA ALA A 347 -18.98 -34.36 23.38
C ALA A 347 -18.03 -35.26 24.17
N LYS A 348 -16.71 -35.00 24.10
CA LYS A 348 -15.69 -35.75 24.87
C LYS A 348 -15.89 -35.65 26.37
N ILE A 349 -16.28 -34.48 26.89
CA ILE A 349 -16.60 -34.30 28.32
C ILE A 349 -17.81 -35.14 28.72
N ARG A 350 -18.85 -35.21 27.88
CA ARG A 350 -20.04 -36.06 28.13
C ARG A 350 -19.67 -37.54 28.15
N GLU A 351 -18.75 -37.97 27.30
CA GLU A 351 -18.23 -39.34 27.27
C GLU A 351 -17.39 -39.66 28.52
N ALA A 352 -16.43 -38.80 28.87
CA ALA A 352 -15.61 -38.96 30.07
C ALA A 352 -16.45 -39.01 31.36
N ARG A 353 -17.54 -38.22 31.42
CA ARG A 353 -18.54 -38.29 32.50
C ARG A 353 -19.24 -39.64 32.61
N ARG A 354 -19.53 -40.31 31.49
CA ARG A 354 -20.11 -41.65 31.48
C ARG A 354 -19.13 -42.71 31.98
N LEU A 355 -17.84 -42.52 31.70
CA LEU A 355 -16.76 -43.40 32.11
C LEU A 355 -16.28 -43.15 33.55
N GLY A 356 -16.65 -42.02 34.16
CA GLY A 356 -16.25 -41.63 35.51
C GLY A 356 -14.81 -41.14 35.63
N ASP A 357 -14.17 -40.75 34.52
CA ASP A 357 -12.79 -40.25 34.50
C ASP A 357 -12.72 -38.76 34.87
N THR A 358 -12.56 -38.48 36.15
CA THR A 358 -12.53 -37.11 36.68
C THR A 358 -11.32 -36.31 36.21
N ALA A 359 -10.17 -36.96 35.97
CA ALA A 359 -8.97 -36.30 35.50
C ALA A 359 -9.12 -35.83 34.06
N GLN A 360 -9.70 -36.67 33.20
CA GLN A 360 -9.98 -36.31 31.81
C GLN A 360 -11.04 -35.20 31.71
N ILE A 361 -12.06 -35.21 32.58
CA ILE A 361 -13.07 -34.14 32.64
C ILE A 361 -12.42 -32.79 32.97
N GLU A 362 -11.52 -32.74 33.95
CA GLU A 362 -10.85 -31.50 34.35
C GLU A 362 -9.96 -30.95 33.24
N ALA A 363 -9.17 -31.81 32.59
CA ALA A 363 -8.32 -31.42 31.45
C ALA A 363 -9.14 -30.87 30.28
N LEU A 364 -10.20 -31.58 29.86
CA LEU A 364 -11.07 -31.16 28.76
C LEU A 364 -11.87 -29.90 29.10
N ALA A 365 -12.27 -29.73 30.36
CA ALA A 365 -12.95 -28.51 30.81
C ALA A 365 -12.03 -27.28 30.73
N LYS A 366 -10.74 -27.45 30.98
CA LYS A 366 -9.74 -26.40 30.81
C LYS A 366 -9.58 -26.01 29.34
N GLU A 367 -9.42 -27.00 28.45
CA GLU A 367 -9.35 -26.76 26.99
C GLU A 367 -10.63 -26.07 26.47
N LEU A 368 -11.81 -26.47 26.97
CA LEU A 368 -13.07 -25.83 26.62
C LEU A 368 -13.11 -24.36 27.08
N GLY A 369 -12.55 -24.06 28.26
CA GLY A 369 -12.40 -22.68 28.73
C GLY A 369 -11.48 -21.85 27.83
N GLU A 370 -10.36 -22.42 27.39
CA GLU A 370 -9.44 -21.77 26.46
C GLU A 370 -10.08 -21.48 25.09
N ILE A 371 -10.87 -22.42 24.54
CA ILE A 371 -11.61 -22.21 23.29
C ILE A 371 -12.67 -21.11 23.43
N LYS A 372 -13.40 -21.08 24.54
CA LYS A 372 -14.38 -20.01 24.80
C LYS A 372 -13.73 -18.63 24.89
N ALA A 373 -12.60 -18.53 25.59
CA ALA A 373 -11.83 -17.29 25.63
C ALA A 373 -11.31 -16.87 24.25
N GLN A 374 -10.94 -17.83 23.39
CA GLN A 374 -10.57 -17.54 22.00
C GLN A 374 -11.76 -17.01 21.18
N LYS A 375 -12.97 -17.56 21.36
CA LYS A 375 -14.17 -17.05 20.69
C LYS A 375 -14.49 -15.62 21.11
N GLU A 376 -14.51 -15.35 22.41
CA GLU A 376 -14.74 -13.99 22.94
C GLU A 376 -13.69 -12.99 22.40
N LEU A 377 -12.42 -13.39 22.34
CA LEU A 377 -11.37 -12.55 21.78
C LEU A 377 -11.50 -12.35 20.25
N LEU A 378 -11.98 -13.37 19.53
CA LEU A 378 -12.19 -13.30 18.09
C LEU A 378 -13.32 -12.31 17.76
N GLU A 379 -14.42 -12.38 18.51
CA GLU A 379 -15.57 -11.47 18.39
C GLU A 379 -15.14 -10.01 18.64
N LEU A 380 -14.41 -9.74 19.72
CA LEU A 380 -13.87 -8.41 20.01
C LEU A 380 -12.96 -7.86 18.89
N LYS A 381 -12.13 -8.73 18.29
CA LYS A 381 -11.24 -8.34 17.20
C LYS A 381 -12.00 -8.11 15.90
N GLU A 382 -13.03 -8.90 15.61
CA GLU A 382 -13.89 -8.68 14.46
C GLU A 382 -14.60 -7.33 14.58
N GLU A 383 -15.20 -7.02 15.74
CA GLU A 383 -15.83 -5.74 16.03
C GLU A 383 -14.84 -4.56 15.89
N GLU A 384 -13.65 -4.66 16.49
CA GLU A 384 -12.63 -3.59 16.41
C GLU A 384 -12.17 -3.33 14.96
N GLN A 385 -12.06 -4.38 14.13
CA GLN A 385 -11.70 -4.22 12.73
C GLN A 385 -12.86 -3.67 11.90
N GLU A 386 -14.10 -4.11 12.14
CA GLU A 386 -15.29 -3.63 11.42
C GLU A 386 -15.51 -2.14 11.71
N GLU A 387 -15.44 -1.70 12.97
CA GLU A 387 -15.54 -0.28 13.34
C GLU A 387 -14.41 0.57 12.72
N ALA A 388 -13.17 0.09 12.75
CA ALA A 388 -12.04 0.84 12.19
C ALA A 388 -12.12 0.98 10.67
N LEU A 389 -12.62 -0.05 9.97
CA LEU A 389 -12.86 -0.03 8.54
C LEU A 389 -13.97 0.96 8.18
N GLU A 390 -15.10 0.89 8.89
CA GLU A 390 -16.25 1.78 8.66
C GLU A 390 -15.89 3.25 8.83
N GLN A 391 -15.13 3.60 9.87
CA GLN A 391 -14.70 4.98 10.09
C GLN A 391 -13.85 5.56 8.96
N GLU A 392 -13.03 4.74 8.30
CA GLU A 392 -12.17 5.18 7.21
C GLU A 392 -12.90 5.16 5.86
N GLU A 393 -13.81 4.20 5.67
CA GLU A 393 -14.73 4.13 4.52
C GLU A 393 -15.68 5.35 4.50
N GLU A 394 -16.29 5.71 5.63
CA GLU A 394 -17.13 6.91 5.74
C GLU A 394 -16.38 8.20 5.34
N LYS A 395 -15.06 8.28 5.55
CA LYS A 395 -14.28 9.44 5.10
C LYS A 395 -14.17 9.51 3.58
N ILE A 396 -14.15 8.36 2.92
CA ILE A 396 -14.06 8.25 1.47
C ILE A 396 -15.44 8.45 0.84
N GLU A 397 -16.49 7.88 1.44
CA GLU A 397 -17.87 7.97 0.92
C GLU A 397 -18.48 9.36 1.05
N ARG A 398 -18.21 10.07 2.15
CA ARG A 398 -18.64 11.48 2.31
C ARG A 398 -18.27 12.35 1.11
N GLU A 399 -17.17 12.03 0.43
CA GLU A 399 -16.72 12.74 -0.75
C GLU A 399 -17.56 12.47 -2.01
N MET A 400 -18.09 11.27 -2.14
CA MET A 400 -19.03 10.92 -3.21
C MET A 400 -20.42 11.49 -2.94
N GLU A 401 -20.91 11.35 -1.71
CA GLU A 401 -22.23 11.82 -1.30
C GLU A 401 -22.39 13.33 -1.53
N GLU A 402 -21.38 14.13 -1.19
CA GLU A 402 -21.41 15.58 -1.41
C GLU A 402 -21.63 15.93 -2.89
N LYS A 403 -20.97 15.22 -3.82
CA LYS A 403 -21.11 15.45 -5.26
C LYS A 403 -22.45 14.97 -5.79
N GLU A 404 -22.86 13.76 -5.46
CA GLU A 404 -24.14 13.19 -5.91
C GLU A 404 -25.33 14.05 -5.43
N ASP A 405 -25.29 14.51 -4.18
CA ASP A 405 -26.31 15.40 -3.63
C ASP A 405 -26.35 16.75 -4.34
N ALA A 406 -25.20 17.32 -4.68
CA ALA A 406 -25.14 18.59 -5.40
C ALA A 406 -25.62 18.44 -6.85
N GLU A 407 -25.25 17.35 -7.52
CA GLU A 407 -25.70 17.04 -8.88
C GLU A 407 -27.21 16.81 -8.91
N LYS A 408 -27.74 16.04 -7.95
CA LYS A 408 -29.16 15.80 -7.79
C LYS A 408 -29.92 17.10 -7.55
N ALA A 409 -29.48 17.95 -6.62
CA ALA A 409 -30.14 19.23 -6.35
C ALA A 409 -30.13 20.17 -7.55
N ILE A 410 -29.06 20.20 -8.35
CA ILE A 410 -29.00 20.99 -9.58
C ILE A 410 -30.01 20.45 -10.60
N LYS A 411 -30.10 19.12 -10.74
CA LYS A 411 -31.01 18.46 -11.67
C LYS A 411 -32.47 18.64 -11.27
N GLU A 412 -32.80 18.50 -9.99
CA GLU A 412 -34.14 18.74 -9.44
C GLU A 412 -34.57 20.19 -9.73
N ALA A 413 -33.72 21.18 -9.44
CA ALA A 413 -34.01 22.58 -9.75
C ALA A 413 -34.23 22.85 -11.26
N GLU A 414 -33.52 22.15 -12.15
CA GLU A 414 -33.74 22.24 -13.60
C GLU A 414 -35.07 21.63 -14.04
N GLU A 415 -35.40 20.46 -13.50
CA GLU A 415 -36.64 19.74 -13.77
C GLU A 415 -37.85 20.56 -13.29
N GLU A 416 -37.77 21.15 -12.10
CA GLU A 416 -38.84 21.95 -11.51
C GLU A 416 -39.09 23.25 -12.28
N LYS A 417 -38.04 23.91 -12.79
CA LYS A 417 -38.24 25.04 -13.72
C LYS A 417 -38.99 24.60 -14.98
N GLN A 418 -38.70 23.41 -15.50
CA GLN A 418 -39.36 22.90 -16.69
C GLN A 418 -40.83 22.57 -16.39
N GLU A 419 -41.12 22.01 -15.22
CA GLU A 419 -42.49 21.73 -14.75
C GLU A 419 -43.32 23.00 -14.65
N VAL A 420 -42.81 24.05 -13.99
CA VAL A 420 -43.47 25.37 -13.89
C VAL A 420 -43.73 25.99 -15.29
N LEU A 421 -42.82 25.80 -16.24
CA LEU A 421 -43.01 26.27 -17.61
C LEU A 421 -44.06 25.48 -18.38
N ASP A 422 -44.13 24.17 -18.15
CA ASP A 422 -45.09 23.27 -18.79
C ASP A 422 -46.51 23.53 -18.24
N GLU A 423 -46.66 23.69 -16.93
CA GLU A 423 -47.93 24.03 -16.26
C GLU A 423 -48.48 25.38 -16.76
N ALA A 424 -47.66 26.43 -16.75
CA ALA A 424 -48.06 27.72 -17.30
C ALA A 424 -48.46 27.64 -18.77
N ALA A 425 -47.85 26.75 -19.56
CA ALA A 425 -48.22 26.55 -20.95
C ALA A 425 -49.56 25.81 -21.12
N GLU A 426 -49.88 24.87 -20.24
CA GLU A 426 -51.19 24.18 -20.20
C GLU A 426 -52.33 25.17 -19.90
N GLU A 427 -52.10 26.15 -19.02
CA GLU A 427 -53.03 27.25 -18.68
C GLU A 427 -53.05 28.38 -19.73
N GLY A 428 -52.34 28.18 -20.86
CA GLY A 428 -52.25 29.15 -21.94
C GLY A 428 -51.58 30.46 -21.53
N MET A 429 -50.81 30.44 -20.44
CA MET A 429 -49.98 31.56 -19.99
C MET A 429 -48.60 31.51 -20.65
N ARG A 430 -47.98 32.69 -20.71
CA ARG A 430 -46.62 32.83 -21.24
C ARG A 430 -45.78 33.61 -20.25
N VAL A 431 -44.98 32.87 -19.49
CA VAL A 431 -44.14 33.46 -18.46
C VAL A 431 -42.96 34.21 -19.10
N PRO A 432 -42.75 35.50 -18.78
CA PRO A 432 -41.61 36.26 -19.28
C PRO A 432 -40.30 35.69 -18.72
N ALA A 433 -39.23 35.68 -19.53
CA ALA A 433 -37.94 35.15 -19.12
C ALA A 433 -37.36 35.89 -17.89
N GLU A 434 -37.72 37.17 -17.74
CA GLU A 434 -37.34 38.01 -16.60
C GLU A 434 -37.83 37.47 -15.26
N ALA A 435 -38.93 36.70 -15.23
CA ALA A 435 -39.44 36.08 -14.00
C ALA A 435 -38.43 35.07 -13.41
N PHE A 436 -37.63 34.43 -14.26
CA PHE A 436 -36.63 33.44 -13.86
C PHE A 436 -35.23 34.02 -13.64
N GLU A 437 -35.03 35.35 -13.74
CA GLU A 437 -33.68 35.95 -13.70
C GLU A 437 -32.91 35.57 -12.41
N LYS A 438 -33.60 35.58 -11.27
CA LYS A 438 -33.01 35.21 -9.98
C LYS A 438 -32.65 33.72 -9.93
N PHE A 439 -33.57 32.86 -10.37
CA PHE A 439 -33.34 31.42 -10.49
C PHE A 439 -32.13 31.13 -11.39
N ASP A 440 -32.13 31.67 -12.61
CA ASP A 440 -31.09 31.40 -13.61
C ASP A 440 -29.70 31.82 -13.12
N LYS A 441 -29.63 32.93 -12.38
CA LYS A 441 -28.40 33.39 -11.76
C LYS A 441 -27.92 32.45 -10.66
N LEU A 442 -28.81 32.01 -9.77
CA LEU A 442 -28.46 31.09 -8.68
C LEU A 442 -28.06 29.72 -9.22
N LEU A 443 -28.79 29.18 -10.19
CA LEU A 443 -28.46 27.91 -10.83
C LEU A 443 -27.13 28.01 -11.60
N ALA A 444 -26.85 29.13 -12.28
CA ALA A 444 -25.55 29.34 -12.92
C ALA A 444 -24.40 29.38 -11.91
N GLN A 445 -24.59 30.03 -10.75
CA GLN A 445 -23.61 30.03 -9.67
C GLN A 445 -23.47 28.64 -9.03
N ALA A 446 -24.55 27.88 -8.87
CA ALA A 446 -24.53 26.51 -8.39
C ALA A 446 -23.68 25.62 -9.31
N LYS A 447 -23.92 25.68 -10.64
CA LYS A 447 -23.13 24.97 -11.65
C LYS A 447 -21.67 25.43 -11.69
N GLU A 448 -21.41 26.72 -11.47
CA GLU A 448 -20.05 27.24 -11.36
C GLU A 448 -19.33 26.68 -10.12
N LEU A 449 -19.99 26.67 -8.96
CA LEU A 449 -19.45 26.07 -7.75
C LEU A 449 -19.25 24.56 -7.90
N PHE A 450 -20.17 23.87 -8.57
CA PHE A 450 -20.07 22.45 -8.90
C PHE A 450 -18.85 22.18 -9.78
N SER A 451 -18.62 23.00 -10.81
CA SER A 451 -17.42 22.92 -11.67
C SER A 451 -16.11 23.24 -10.93
N LYS A 452 -16.21 23.88 -9.76
CA LYS A 452 -15.10 24.19 -8.84
C LYS A 452 -15.02 23.21 -7.66
N GLU A 453 -15.79 22.12 -7.71
CA GLU A 453 -15.82 21.06 -6.68
C GLU A 453 -16.25 21.56 -5.28
N ASN A 454 -16.89 22.73 -5.22
CA ASN A 454 -17.55 23.20 -4.01
C ASN A 454 -18.97 22.66 -3.98
N TYR A 455 -19.10 21.35 -3.76
CA TYR A 455 -20.37 20.64 -3.85
C TYR A 455 -21.37 21.08 -2.77
N VAL A 456 -20.89 21.31 -1.54
CA VAL A 456 -21.73 21.86 -0.45
C VAL A 456 -22.33 23.22 -0.84
N GLY A 457 -21.50 24.12 -1.39
CA GLY A 457 -21.95 25.42 -1.86
C GLY A 457 -22.86 25.31 -3.09
N ALA A 458 -22.56 24.40 -4.01
CA ALA A 458 -23.37 24.13 -5.19
C ALA A 458 -24.77 23.64 -4.81
N LYS A 459 -24.86 22.64 -3.92
CA LYS A 459 -26.12 22.13 -3.36
C LYS A 459 -26.94 23.24 -2.71
N GLN A 460 -26.28 24.09 -1.90
CA GLN A 460 -26.96 25.18 -1.22
C GLN A 460 -27.51 26.22 -2.20
N LEU A 461 -26.77 26.57 -3.26
CA LEU A 461 -27.24 27.50 -4.29
C LEU A 461 -28.33 26.89 -5.18
N ALA A 462 -28.27 25.58 -5.45
CA ALA A 462 -29.31 24.87 -6.18
C ALA A 462 -30.65 24.92 -5.43
N LYS A 463 -30.64 24.63 -4.12
CA LYS A 463 -31.84 24.80 -3.27
C LYS A 463 -32.35 26.24 -3.21
N GLN A 464 -31.44 27.22 -3.14
CA GLN A 464 -31.86 28.63 -3.20
C GLN A 464 -32.47 29.02 -4.56
N ALA A 465 -32.09 28.32 -5.63
CA ALA A 465 -32.71 28.49 -6.94
C ALA A 465 -34.13 27.92 -6.90
N GLU A 466 -34.31 26.71 -6.38
CA GLU A 466 -35.63 26.08 -6.09
C GLU A 466 -36.55 27.03 -5.31
N ASP A 467 -36.10 27.56 -4.17
CA ASP A 467 -36.85 28.54 -3.36
C ASP A 467 -37.18 29.85 -4.14
N ALA A 468 -36.47 30.14 -5.23
CA ALA A 468 -36.75 31.28 -6.08
C ALA A 468 -37.80 30.97 -7.17
N LEU A 469 -38.01 29.69 -7.52
CA LEU A 469 -39.09 29.23 -8.40
C LEU A 469 -40.44 29.26 -7.70
N GLU A 470 -40.50 28.92 -6.41
CA GLU A 470 -41.75 28.93 -5.61
C GLU A 470 -42.51 30.26 -5.78
N LYS A 471 -41.79 31.39 -5.83
CA LYS A 471 -42.40 32.72 -6.03
C LYS A 471 -42.95 32.97 -7.44
N VAL A 472 -42.41 32.27 -8.42
CA VAL A 472 -42.87 32.34 -9.81
C VAL A 472 -44.11 31.47 -9.95
N GLU A 473 -44.10 30.30 -9.32
CA GLU A 473 -45.24 29.38 -9.21
C GLU A 473 -46.44 30.04 -8.52
N ASP A 474 -46.24 30.62 -7.33
CA ASP A 474 -47.26 31.41 -6.61
C ASP A 474 -47.89 32.50 -7.51
N ALA A 475 -47.05 33.17 -8.31
CA ALA A 475 -47.50 34.26 -9.18
C ALA A 475 -48.24 33.74 -10.44
N ILE A 476 -48.00 32.51 -10.87
CA ILE A 476 -48.73 31.84 -11.95
C ILE A 476 -50.10 31.43 -11.41
N GLU A 477 -50.15 30.80 -10.24
CA GLU A 477 -51.40 30.39 -9.58
C GLU A 477 -52.32 31.60 -9.33
N ASP A 478 -51.80 32.70 -8.76
CA ASP A 478 -52.54 33.95 -8.56
C ASP A 478 -53.12 34.53 -9.88
N LEU A 479 -52.40 34.35 -11.00
CA LEU A 479 -52.83 34.84 -12.31
C LEU A 479 -53.87 33.94 -12.96
N ASP A 480 -53.81 32.63 -12.71
CA ASP A 480 -54.81 31.69 -13.18
C ASP A 480 -56.14 31.89 -12.44
N GLU A 481 -56.10 32.01 -11.11
CA GLU A 481 -57.29 32.34 -10.31
C GLU A 481 -57.96 33.65 -10.79
N ALA A 482 -57.16 34.69 -11.08
CA ALA A 482 -57.68 35.96 -11.59
C ALA A 482 -58.28 35.85 -13.00
N LYS A 483 -57.77 34.94 -13.85
CA LYS A 483 -58.36 34.67 -15.17
C LYS A 483 -59.68 33.94 -15.04
N GLU A 484 -59.78 32.93 -14.17
CA GLU A 484 -61.01 32.21 -13.89
C GLU A 484 -62.09 33.18 -13.37
N GLU A 485 -61.75 34.07 -12.43
CA GLU A 485 -62.66 35.12 -11.96
C GLU A 485 -63.10 36.08 -13.09
N GLU A 486 -62.20 36.44 -14.02
CA GLU A 486 -62.54 37.30 -15.15
C GLU A 486 -63.48 36.59 -16.15
N GLU A 487 -63.31 35.28 -16.37
CA GLU A 487 -64.21 34.47 -17.20
C GLU A 487 -65.59 34.33 -16.54
N GLU A 488 -65.66 34.05 -15.24
CA GLU A 488 -66.93 34.00 -14.50
C GLU A 488 -67.68 35.35 -14.56
N LEU A 489 -66.97 36.47 -14.38
CA LEU A 489 -67.56 37.81 -14.46
C LEU A 489 -68.05 38.15 -15.88
N LYS A 490 -67.39 37.64 -16.92
CA LYS A 490 -67.83 37.78 -18.32
C LYS A 490 -69.09 36.96 -18.58
N GLU A 491 -69.16 35.72 -18.09
CA GLU A 491 -70.36 34.90 -18.17
C GLU A 491 -71.54 35.54 -17.44
N GLU A 492 -71.34 36.04 -16.20
CA GLU A 492 -72.38 36.78 -15.48
C GLU A 492 -72.82 38.05 -16.22
N GLN A 493 -71.89 38.80 -16.83
CA GLN A 493 -72.23 39.98 -17.63
C GLN A 493 -73.04 39.63 -18.88
N GLU A 494 -72.66 38.57 -19.60
CA GLU A 494 -73.42 38.08 -20.74
C GLU A 494 -74.83 37.64 -20.35
N ASP A 495 -74.97 36.97 -19.22
CA ASP A 495 -76.27 36.51 -18.73
C ASP A 495 -77.16 37.67 -18.28
N ARG A 496 -76.61 38.70 -17.63
CA ARG A 496 -77.35 39.94 -17.32
C ARG A 496 -77.77 40.72 -18.58
N VAL A 497 -76.96 40.71 -19.64
CA VAL A 497 -77.32 41.32 -20.93
C VAL A 497 -78.43 40.52 -21.62
N LYS A 498 -78.40 39.18 -21.57
CA LYS A 498 -79.46 38.31 -22.08
C LYS A 498 -80.77 38.47 -21.29
N GLU A 499 -80.73 38.72 -19.98
CA GLU A 499 -81.91 39.02 -19.16
C GLU A 499 -82.45 40.45 -19.35
N GLY A 500 -81.59 41.45 -19.56
CA GLY A 500 -81.99 42.83 -19.85
C GLY A 500 -82.74 42.97 -21.18
N VAL A 501 -82.33 42.24 -22.22
CA VAL A 501 -82.99 42.22 -23.53
C VAL A 501 -84.37 41.55 -23.50
N LYS A 502 -84.63 40.64 -22.54
CA LYS A 502 -85.94 40.01 -22.34
C LYS A 502 -86.98 40.90 -21.66
N ASN A 503 -86.58 42.01 -21.03
CA ASN A 503 -87.48 42.92 -20.31
C ASN A 503 -87.90 44.16 -21.12
N GLU A 504 -87.44 44.30 -22.36
CA GLU A 504 -87.82 45.40 -23.29
C GLU A 504 -88.72 44.96 -24.48
N GLU A 505 -89.10 43.67 -24.57
CA GLU A 505 -90.21 43.18 -25.43
C GLU A 505 -91.51 43.07 -24.63
#